data_AF-A0A366MD45-F1
#
_entry.id   AF-A0A366MD45-F1
#
_cell.length_a   1.000
_cell.length_b   1.000
_cell.length_c   1.000
_cell.angle_alpha   90.00
_cell.angle_beta   90.00
_cell.angle_gamma   90.00
#
_symmetry.space_group_name_H-M   'P 1'
#
loop_
_entity.id
_entity.type
_entity.pdbx_description
1 polymer ?
#
loop_
_entity_poly.entity_id
_entity_poly.type
_entity_poly.pdbx_seq_one_letter_code
_entity_poly.pdbx_strand_id
1 'polypeptide(L)' 'MKDSSFKNNAATNGGVLFDSNQKSIELDNCIFANNKATKNGGVIYSTNNIVVKNSRFTGNTANYGSTVYSKNSFILFFQ' A
#
# COMPACT_ATOMS: atom_id res chain seq x y z
N MET A 1 3.59 -6.63 7.67
CA MET A 1 3.96 -5.49 8.54
C MET A 1 2.90 -5.34 9.61
N LYS A 2 3.29 -4.97 10.84
CA LYS A 2 2.36 -4.82 11.95
C LYS A 2 2.68 -3.57 12.78
N ASP A 3 1.68 -2.92 13.35
CA ASP A 3 1.82 -1.85 14.35
C ASP A 3 2.76 -0.71 13.91
N SER A 4 2.67 -0.30 12.64
CA SER A 4 3.65 0.60 12.00
C SER A 4 2.98 1.84 11.41
N SER A 5 3.71 2.96 11.37
CA SER A 5 3.24 4.20 10.74
C SER A 5 4.22 4.72 9.69
N PHE A 6 3.70 4.98 8.49
CA PHE A 6 4.45 5.48 7.33
C PHE A 6 3.82 6.76 6.82
N LYS A 7 4.59 7.85 6.87
CA LYS A 7 4.10 9.18 6.51
C LYS A 7 5.05 9.89 5.56
N ASN A 8 4.49 10.62 4.59
CA ASN A 8 5.23 11.50 3.67
C ASN A 8 6.35 10.80 2.87
N ASN A 9 6.22 9.50 2.61
CA ASN A 9 7.19 8.78 1.76
C ASN A 9 6.86 9.00 0.29
N ALA A 10 7.89 8.98 -0.56
CA ALA A 10 7.74 9.16 -2.00
C ALA A 10 8.59 8.15 -2.77
N ALA A 11 8.00 7.53 -3.79
CA ALA A 11 8.70 6.61 -4.69
C ALA A 11 8.14 6.68 -6.12
N THR A 12 8.78 5.97 -7.05
CA THR A 12 8.23 5.81 -8.40
C THR A 12 6.99 4.91 -8.39
N ASN A 13 7.07 3.75 -7.74
CA ASN A 13 5.96 2.82 -7.55
C ASN A 13 5.94 2.43 -6.07
N GLY A 14 4.75 2.36 -5.46
CA GLY A 14 4.64 1.96 -4.06
C GLY A 14 5.32 2.96 -3.14
N GLY A 15 4.66 4.08 -2.83
CA GLY A 15 5.23 5.16 -2.01
C GLY A 15 5.85 4.70 -0.68
N VAL A 16 5.49 3.51 -0.19
CA VAL A 16 6.06 2.85 0.99
C VAL A 16 6.55 1.44 0.67
N LEU A 17 5.76 0.65 -0.06
CA LEU A 17 6.05 -0.76 -0.32
C LEU A 17 5.97 -1.06 -1.81
N PHE A 18 7.06 -1.59 -2.36
CA PHE A 18 7.12 -2.17 -3.69
C PHE A 18 7.53 -3.63 -3.59
N ASP A 19 6.72 -4.52 -4.15
CA ASP A 19 7.03 -5.95 -4.15
C ASP A 19 6.40 -6.69 -5.34
N SER A 20 7.27 -7.19 -6.23
CA SER A 20 6.88 -8.00 -7.40
C SER A 20 7.06 -9.51 -7.22
N ASN A 21 7.64 -9.98 -6.10
CA ASN A 21 8.23 -11.32 -6.03
C ASN A 21 7.76 -12.17 -4.83
N GLN A 22 7.10 -11.62 -3.81
CA GLN A 22 6.62 -12.43 -2.67
C GLN A 22 5.29 -13.14 -2.94
N LYS A 23 4.94 -14.14 -2.11
CA LYS A 23 3.64 -14.83 -2.23
C LYS A 23 2.43 -14.00 -1.78
N SER A 24 2.57 -13.19 -0.73
CA SER A 24 1.49 -12.38 -0.17
C SER A 24 2.02 -11.31 0.78
N ILE A 25 1.35 -10.15 0.82
CA ILE A 25 1.63 -9.06 1.76
C ILE A 25 0.49 -8.99 2.77
N GLU A 26 0.83 -9.09 4.06
CA GLU A 26 -0.12 -8.85 5.14
C GLU A 26 0.23 -7.56 5.87
N LEU A 27 -0.77 -6.70 6.04
CA LEU A 27 -0.69 -5.43 6.77
C LEU A 27 -1.73 -5.43 7.87
N ASP A 28 -1.29 -5.31 9.11
CA ASP A 28 -2.16 -5.30 10.28
C ASP A 28 -1.84 -4.10 11.16
N ASN A 29 -2.87 -3.37 11.58
CA ASN A 29 -2.75 -2.20 12.44
C ASN A 29 -1.71 -1.16 11.97
N CYS A 30 -1.73 -0.82 10.68
CA CYS A 30 -0.78 0.11 10.08
C CYS A 30 -1.45 1.44 9.67
N ILE A 31 -0.69 2.53 9.75
CA ILE A 31 -1.14 3.86 9.32
C ILE A 31 -0.28 4.33 8.15
N PHE A 32 -0.91 4.61 7.02
CA PHE A 32 -0.28 5.19 5.84
C PHE A 32 -0.87 6.57 5.57
N ALA A 33 -0.09 7.63 5.75
CA ALA A 33 -0.56 8.99 5.54
C ALA A 33 0.31 9.80 4.57
N ASN A 34 -0.32 10.49 3.62
CA ASN A 34 0.36 11.44 2.72
C ASN A 34 1.55 10.85 1.96
N ASN A 35 1.56 9.55 1.68
CA ASN A 35 2.58 8.92 0.85
C ASN A 35 2.23 9.06 -0.63
N LYS A 36 3.25 9.16 -1.48
CA LYS A 36 3.09 9.49 -2.89
C LYS A 36 3.86 8.51 -3.79
N ALA A 37 3.23 8.06 -4.86
CA ALA A 37 3.91 7.39 -5.97
C ALA A 37 3.78 8.21 -7.25
N THR A 38 4.86 8.36 -8.03
CA THR A 38 4.79 9.10 -9.31
C THR A 38 4.19 8.27 -10.45
N LYS A 39 4.11 6.94 -10.31
CA LYS A 39 3.45 6.03 -11.24
C LYS A 39 2.28 5.29 -10.58
N ASN A 40 2.53 4.14 -9.97
CA ASN A 40 1.48 3.23 -9.51
C ASN A 40 1.56 2.96 -8.01
N GLY A 41 0.41 2.75 -7.37
CA GLY A 41 0.35 2.35 -5.97
C GLY A 41 0.83 3.44 -5.02
N GLY A 42 -0.01 4.41 -4.71
CA GLY A 42 0.36 5.60 -3.91
C GLY A 42 1.09 5.28 -2.59
N VAL A 43 0.80 4.11 -2.04
CA VAL A 43 1.49 3.52 -0.88
C VAL A 43 2.09 2.17 -1.25
N ILE A 44 1.29 1.30 -1.85
CA ILE A 44 1.69 -0.08 -2.09
C ILE A 44 1.57 -0.39 -3.56
N TYR A 45 2.65 -0.92 -4.13
CA TYR A 45 2.65 -1.59 -5.41
C TYR A 45 3.02 -3.05 -5.20
N SER A 46 2.11 -3.95 -5.53
CA SER A 46 2.43 -5.37 -5.60
C SER A 46 1.79 -6.05 -6.80
N THR A 47 2.41 -7.11 -7.29
CA THR A 47 1.78 -8.03 -8.24
C THR A 47 1.14 -9.23 -7.55
N ASN A 48 1.16 -9.27 -6.21
CA ASN A 48 0.74 -10.41 -5.40
C ASN A 48 -0.47 -10.07 -4.53
N ASN A 49 -0.97 -11.06 -3.81
CA ASN A 49 -2.12 -10.88 -2.92
C ASN A 49 -1.77 -9.92 -1.78
N ILE A 50 -2.67 -8.97 -1.49
CA ILE A 50 -2.54 -8.04 -0.38
C ILE A 50 -3.72 -8.24 0.56
N VAL A 51 -3.41 -8.46 1.84
CA VAL A 51 -4.38 -8.55 2.92
C VAL A 51 -4.15 -7.38 3.87
N VAL A 52 -5.18 -6.56 4.04
CA VAL A 52 -5.16 -5.39 4.91
C VAL A 52 -6.18 -5.55 6.03
N LYS A 53 -5.71 -5.46 7.27
CA LYS A 53 -6.51 -5.54 8.50
C LYS A 53 -6.22 -4.32 9.36
N ASN A 54 -7.25 -3.75 9.99
CA ASN A 54 -7.13 -2.71 11.01
C ASN A 54 -6.26 -1.50 10.61
N SER A 55 -6.13 -1.23 9.31
CA SER A 55 -5.15 -0.28 8.79
C SER A 55 -5.84 0.90 8.13
N ARG A 56 -5.21 2.07 8.21
CA ARG A 56 -5.77 3.32 7.70
C ARG A 56 -4.89 3.91 6.62
N PHE A 57 -5.51 4.33 5.51
CA PHE A 57 -4.89 5.04 4.41
C PHE A 57 -5.52 6.44 4.32
N THR A 58 -4.73 7.50 4.42
CA THR A 58 -5.26 8.89 4.37
C THR A 58 -4.34 9.79 3.55
N GLY A 59 -4.90 10.56 2.61
CA GLY A 59 -4.14 11.55 1.83
C GLY A 59 -3.03 10.97 0.94
N ASN A 60 -3.01 9.65 0.72
CA ASN A 60 -2.02 9.02 -0.15
C ASN A 60 -2.40 9.19 -1.62
N THR A 61 -1.44 9.38 -2.51
CA THR A 61 -1.68 9.73 -3.92
C THR A 61 -0.79 8.95 -4.89
N ALA A 62 -1.32 8.65 -6.07
CA ALA A 62 -0.54 8.19 -7.22
C ALA A 62 -1.00 8.91 -8.50
N ASN A 63 -0.08 9.15 -9.42
CA ASN A 63 -0.42 9.88 -10.66
C ASN A 63 -1.18 9.01 -11.67
N TYR A 64 -0.88 7.71 -11.74
CA TYR A 64 -1.45 6.80 -12.75
C TYR A 64 -2.18 5.60 -12.13
N GLY A 65 -2.46 5.62 -10.82
CA GLY A 65 -3.12 4.51 -10.15
C GLY A 65 -3.75 4.87 -8.81
N SER A 66 -4.24 3.84 -8.11
CA SER A 66 -4.83 3.94 -6.78
C SER A 66 -3.78 4.02 -5.67
N THR A 67 -4.22 4.33 -4.45
CA THR A 67 -3.43 4.26 -3.21
C THR A 67 -2.74 2.91 -3.01
N VAL A 68 -3.42 1.83 -3.36
CA VAL A 68 -2.85 0.47 -3.36
C VAL A 68 -3.08 -0.14 -4.73
N TYR A 69 -2.01 -0.63 -5.34
CA TYR A 69 -2.06 -1.40 -6.57
C TYR A 69 -1.72 -2.85 -6.27
N SER A 70 -2.63 -3.76 -6.59
CA SER A 70 -2.40 -5.21 -6.67
C SER A 70 -2.79 -5.70 -8.06
N LYS A 71 -1.96 -6.56 -8.68
CA LYS A 71 -2.33 -7.28 -9.90
C LYS A 71 -3.25 -8.49 -9.61
N ASN A 72 -3.17 -9.05 -8.41
CA ASN A 72 -3.97 -10.19 -7.98
C ASN A 72 -5.07 -9.72 -7.01
N SER A 73 -5.34 -10.47 -5.94
CA SER A 73 -6.41 -10.14 -5.00
C SER A 73 -5.99 -9.06 -4.00
N PHE A 74 -6.85 -8.07 -3.82
CA PHE A 74 -6.77 -7.12 -2.72
C PHE A 74 -7.95 -7.36 -1.78
N ILE A 75 -7.67 -7.75 -0.53
CA ILE A 75 -8.68 -8.02 0.50
C ILE A 75 -8.53 -7.00 1.61
N LEU A 76 -9.60 -6.26 1.87
CA LEU A 76 -9.71 -5.30 2.96
C LEU A 76 -10.73 -5.79 3.98
N PHE A 77 -10.29 -5.92 5.22
CA PHE A 77 -11.18 -6.17 6.35
C PHE A 77 -11.53 -4.84 7.02
N PHE A 78 -12.81 -4.46 6.96
CA PHE A 78 -13.34 -3.36 7.76
C PHE A 78 -13.58 -3.87 9.19
N GLN A 79 -13.13 -3.10 10.19
CA GLN A 79 -13.71 -3.10 11.52
C GLN A 79 -14.47 -1.79 11.70
#